data_AF-A0A2P6P5U2-F1
#
_entry.id   AF-A0A2P6P5U2-F1
#
_cell.length_a   1.000
_cell.length_b   1.000
_cell.length_c   1.000
_cell.angle_alpha   90.00
_cell.angle_beta   90.00
_cell.angle_gamma   90.00
#
_symmetry.space_group_name_H-M   'P 1'
#
loop_
_entity.id
_entity.type
_entity.pdbx_description
1 polymer ?
#
loop_
_entity_poly.entity_id
_entity_poly.type
_entity_poly.pdbx_seq_one_letter_code
_entity_poly.pdbx_strand_id
1 'polypeptide(L)'
;MEHSGVQRPLSSVFSDGFTASLPPPQPPNDCELSDQVSDSVTTETSSGSSDDQESSVSDCESSVTSRGGDDRRRVLDAGLVKLGEGDRVHDLIKQRFLVSLGLLGAHVTVTAINRNSHSGFTGQARLHAFRVYLKAVEDKCGGNANVKYGWYSPSSKAEISKIIGHGFGHCEKINRVYGRGVYLAPDDSPLECLENLSEDEDGLRHLLLCRVILGKPEVVLPGNSEQYHPSSQEFDSGVDRLFAPKKYIVWSTHMNTHILPEYVISFRAPTCLKEFLKTREPIRKPTSPWMPIPTLISVLSKFLPQPSIALIIKYHKAHRETKISRSELIQRIRQIAGDKLLATIIKSFRIKQLKPSQGVSQDGGRNAMEYKNNAGGLDGPMLFGVNLKQI
;
A
#
# COMPACT_ATOMS: atom_id res chain seq x y z
N MET A 1 -10.80 2.55 30.86
CA MET A 1 -11.38 1.60 29.90
C MET A 1 -10.82 1.94 28.53
N GLU A 2 -9.85 1.17 28.07
CA GLU A 2 -9.22 1.35 26.76
C GLU A 2 -10.19 0.90 25.66
N HIS A 3 -10.53 1.81 24.75
CA HIS A 3 -11.21 1.46 23.51
C HIS A 3 -10.18 0.90 22.52
N SER A 4 -9.98 -0.42 22.50
CA SER A 4 -9.36 -1.10 21.37
C SER A 4 -10.40 -1.26 20.25
N GLY A 5 -10.64 -0.16 19.52
CA GLY A 5 -11.46 -0.19 18.32
C GLY A 5 -10.73 -0.86 17.17
N VAL A 6 -10.68 -2.20 17.14
CA VAL A 6 -10.27 -2.94 15.94
C VAL A 6 -11.37 -2.72 14.90
N GLN A 7 -11.12 -1.78 13.98
CA GLN A 7 -12.08 -1.39 12.95
C GLN A 7 -12.16 -2.50 11.90
N ARG A 8 -13.37 -3.04 11.67
CA ARG A 8 -13.58 -4.20 10.79
C ARG A 8 -13.05 -3.94 9.35
N PRO A 9 -12.45 -4.93 8.67
CA PRO A 9 -11.98 -4.80 7.28
C PRO A 9 -13.11 -4.42 6.32
N LEU A 10 -12.85 -3.64 5.27
CA LEU A 10 -13.87 -3.33 4.25
C LEU A 10 -14.49 -4.61 3.65
N SER A 11 -13.70 -5.69 3.53
CA SER A 11 -14.18 -6.99 3.03
C SER A 11 -15.31 -7.60 3.87
N SER A 12 -15.43 -7.23 5.15
CA SER A 12 -16.49 -7.72 6.05
C SER A 12 -17.77 -6.87 6.00
N VAL A 13 -17.74 -5.72 5.33
CA VAL A 13 -18.88 -4.80 5.22
C VAL A 13 -19.62 -4.97 3.89
N PHE A 14 -18.92 -5.46 2.86
CA PHE A 14 -19.49 -5.74 1.54
C PHE A 14 -19.88 -7.22 1.35
N SER A 15 -20.19 -7.94 2.43
CA SER A 15 -20.32 -9.40 2.41
C SER A 15 -21.62 -9.96 1.84
N ASP A 16 -22.62 -9.17 1.46
CA ASP A 16 -23.91 -9.72 1.00
C ASP A 16 -24.36 -9.18 -0.35
N GLY A 17 -24.63 -10.10 -1.29
CA GLY A 17 -25.40 -9.80 -2.50
C GLY A 17 -25.09 -10.62 -3.75
N PHE A 18 -24.63 -11.88 -3.68
CA PHE A 18 -24.43 -12.70 -4.90
C PHE A 18 -24.69 -14.20 -4.73
N THR A 19 -25.80 -14.57 -4.08
CA THR A 19 -26.38 -15.91 -4.22
C THR A 19 -27.54 -15.86 -5.22
N ALA A 20 -27.20 -15.69 -6.49
CA ALA A 20 -28.08 -16.16 -7.57
C ALA A 20 -27.38 -17.38 -8.18
N SER A 21 -27.88 -18.56 -7.85
CA SER A 21 -27.50 -19.80 -8.51
C SER A 21 -27.73 -19.65 -10.01
N LEU A 22 -26.65 -19.70 -10.80
CA LEU A 22 -26.75 -19.79 -12.25
C LEU A 22 -27.20 -21.21 -12.64
N PRO A 23 -28.09 -21.35 -13.65
CA PRO A 23 -28.40 -22.64 -14.22
C PRO A 23 -27.15 -23.22 -14.93
N PRO A 24 -27.05 -24.57 -15.03
CA PRO A 24 -25.89 -25.22 -15.61
C PRO A 24 -25.74 -24.86 -17.10
N PRO A 25 -24.49 -24.82 -17.61
CA PRO A 25 -24.24 -24.60 -19.03
C PRO A 25 -24.86 -25.73 -19.85
N GLN A 26 -25.61 -25.37 -20.88
CA GLN A 26 -26.07 -26.32 -21.91
C GLN A 26 -24.84 -26.90 -22.61
N PRO A 27 -24.82 -28.23 -22.89
CA PRO A 27 -23.71 -28.84 -23.61
C PRO A 27 -23.59 -28.26 -25.02
N PRO A 28 -22.38 -28.20 -25.60
CA PRO A 28 -22.18 -27.73 -26.96
C PRO A 28 -22.92 -28.64 -27.94
N ASN A 29 -23.67 -28.03 -28.87
CA ASN A 29 -24.22 -28.74 -30.02
C ASN A 29 -23.05 -29.29 -30.85
N ASP A 30 -23.00 -30.61 -30.99
CA ASP A 30 -22.09 -31.29 -31.89
C ASP A 30 -22.39 -30.87 -33.33
N CYS A 31 -21.57 -29.98 -33.89
CA CYS A 31 -21.49 -29.81 -35.33
C CYS A 31 -20.66 -30.97 -35.90
N GLU A 32 -21.33 -32.08 -36.21
CA GLU A 32 -20.74 -33.13 -37.04
C GLU A 32 -20.47 -32.57 -38.44
N LEU A 33 -19.18 -32.53 -38.77
CA LEU A 33 -18.66 -32.32 -40.10
C LEU A 33 -18.99 -33.56 -40.94
N SER A 34 -19.87 -33.43 -41.93
CA SER A 34 -19.93 -34.38 -43.04
C SER A 34 -20.03 -33.62 -44.35
N ASP A 35 -18.94 -33.68 -45.11
CA ASP A 35 -18.92 -33.43 -46.54
C ASP A 35 -19.96 -34.33 -47.20
N GLN A 36 -20.77 -33.78 -48.14
CA GLN A 36 -20.93 -34.27 -49.51
C GLN A 36 -21.73 -33.25 -50.35
N VAL A 37 -21.20 -32.97 -51.52
CA VAL A 37 -21.68 -31.98 -52.50
C VAL A 37 -22.33 -32.73 -53.68
N SER A 38 -23.45 -32.16 -54.17
CA SER A 38 -24.20 -32.45 -55.41
C SER A 38 -25.22 -33.59 -55.34
N ASP A 39 -26.52 -33.25 -55.43
CA ASP A 39 -27.20 -33.28 -56.73
C ASP A 39 -28.50 -32.47 -56.71
N SER A 40 -28.81 -31.86 -57.84
CA SER A 40 -30.00 -31.05 -58.10
C SER A 40 -31.17 -31.90 -58.62
N VAL A 41 -32.41 -31.58 -58.23
CA VAL A 41 -33.63 -31.49 -59.08
C VAL A 41 -34.86 -31.14 -58.21
N THR A 42 -35.73 -30.33 -58.83
CA THR A 42 -37.02 -29.73 -58.41
C THR A 42 -38.03 -30.75 -57.82
N THR A 43 -39.09 -30.42 -57.05
CA THR A 43 -40.27 -29.57 -57.37
C THR A 43 -41.28 -29.59 -56.18
N GLU A 44 -42.02 -28.48 -55.97
CA GLU A 44 -43.45 -28.36 -55.54
C GLU A 44 -43.91 -28.53 -54.06
N THR A 45 -44.29 -27.39 -53.47
CA THR A 45 -45.61 -27.03 -52.86
C THR A 45 -46.26 -27.92 -51.78
N SER A 46 -46.41 -27.38 -50.55
CA SER A 46 -47.72 -27.23 -49.87
C SER A 46 -47.63 -26.60 -48.47
N SER A 47 -48.73 -25.91 -48.15
CA SER A 47 -49.06 -25.02 -47.04
C SER A 47 -49.17 -25.65 -45.64
N GLY A 48 -48.88 -24.84 -44.61
CA GLY A 48 -49.31 -25.07 -43.23
C GLY A 48 -49.16 -23.83 -42.36
N SER A 49 -50.23 -23.02 -42.30
CA SER A 49 -50.39 -21.88 -41.39
C SER A 49 -50.63 -22.34 -39.95
N SER A 50 -49.98 -21.68 -38.98
CA SER A 50 -50.55 -21.49 -37.64
C SER A 50 -50.08 -20.14 -37.10
N ASP A 51 -51.05 -19.25 -36.92
CA ASP A 51 -50.93 -18.01 -36.17
C ASP A 51 -50.76 -18.34 -34.68
N ASP A 52 -49.85 -17.65 -34.00
CA ASP A 52 -50.06 -17.22 -32.62
C ASP A 52 -49.34 -15.88 -32.41
N GLN A 53 -50.14 -14.91 -31.99
CA GLN A 53 -49.84 -13.49 -31.84
C GLN A 53 -49.83 -13.15 -30.34
N GLU A 54 -49.15 -12.03 -30.01
CA GLU A 54 -49.09 -11.35 -28.70
C GLU A 54 -48.05 -11.89 -27.70
N SER A 55 -47.23 -11.08 -27.03
CA SER A 55 -47.42 -9.69 -26.59
C SER A 55 -46.14 -8.85 -26.65
N SER A 56 -46.24 -7.67 -27.26
CA SER A 56 -45.33 -6.54 -27.07
C SER A 56 -45.89 -5.63 -25.99
N VAL A 57 -45.11 -5.27 -24.95
CA VAL A 57 -44.87 -3.90 -24.44
C VAL A 57 -44.15 -3.93 -23.10
N SER A 58 -43.03 -3.22 -22.98
CA SER A 58 -42.96 -2.00 -22.15
C SER A 58 -41.55 -1.40 -22.21
N ASP A 59 -41.42 -0.36 -23.01
CA ASP A 59 -40.37 0.65 -22.89
C ASP A 59 -40.55 1.44 -21.59
N CYS A 60 -39.44 1.79 -20.94
CA CYS A 60 -39.37 2.88 -19.97
C CYS A 60 -38.02 3.60 -20.13
N GLU A 61 -38.02 4.52 -21.09
CA GLU A 61 -37.74 5.95 -20.91
C GLU A 61 -36.41 6.32 -20.23
N SER A 62 -35.45 6.64 -21.08
CA SER A 62 -34.30 7.49 -20.78
C SER A 62 -34.74 8.88 -20.33
N SER A 63 -34.42 9.24 -19.09
CA SER A 63 -34.51 10.63 -18.63
C SER A 63 -33.28 11.42 -19.08
N VAL A 64 -33.47 12.22 -20.12
CA VAL A 64 -32.58 13.33 -20.50
C VAL A 64 -32.90 14.57 -19.66
N THR A 65 -31.95 15.05 -18.87
CA THR A 65 -31.98 16.44 -18.39
C THR A 65 -31.03 17.27 -19.23
N SER A 66 -31.58 18.03 -20.18
CA SER A 66 -30.83 19.06 -20.91
C SER A 66 -30.93 20.40 -20.19
N ARG A 67 -29.77 20.97 -19.86
CA ARG A 67 -29.22 22.28 -20.33
C ARG A 67 -28.64 23.16 -19.21
N GLY A 68 -27.34 23.44 -19.35
CA GLY A 68 -26.75 24.73 -19.02
C GLY A 68 -25.52 24.69 -18.11
N GLY A 69 -24.32 24.64 -18.70
CA GLY A 69 -23.09 25.05 -18.01
C GLY A 69 -21.86 24.16 -18.26
N ASP A 70 -21.07 24.52 -19.27
CA ASP A 70 -19.63 24.27 -19.40
C ASP A 70 -19.14 22.80 -19.33
N ASP A 71 -19.37 22.03 -20.40
CA ASP A 71 -19.00 20.60 -20.49
C ASP A 71 -17.61 20.37 -21.09
N ARG A 72 -16.57 21.00 -20.52
CA ARG A 72 -15.15 20.71 -20.85
C ARG A 72 -14.48 19.73 -19.88
N ARG A 73 -15.21 19.03 -18.99
CA ARG A 73 -14.63 18.34 -17.82
C ARG A 73 -14.73 16.80 -17.74
N ARG A 74 -15.19 16.09 -18.77
CA ARG A 74 -15.53 14.64 -18.68
C ARG A 74 -14.48 13.64 -19.24
N VAL A 75 -13.22 13.73 -18.82
CA VAL A 75 -12.19 12.75 -19.26
C VAL A 75 -12.27 11.39 -18.53
N LEU A 76 -13.14 11.26 -17.51
CA LEU A 76 -13.35 10.00 -16.76
C LEU A 76 -14.58 9.19 -17.22
N ASP A 77 -15.29 9.60 -18.29
CA ASP A 77 -16.70 9.22 -18.53
C ASP A 77 -16.94 7.83 -19.16
N ALA A 78 -15.89 7.04 -19.42
CA ALA A 78 -16.08 5.69 -19.96
C ALA A 78 -16.34 4.68 -18.83
N GLY A 79 -17.57 4.64 -18.30
CA GLY A 79 -18.06 3.55 -17.44
C GLY A 79 -17.98 3.78 -15.92
N LEU A 80 -17.69 5.00 -15.46
CA LEU A 80 -17.68 5.38 -14.05
C LEU A 80 -18.97 6.11 -13.66
N VAL A 81 -19.58 5.73 -12.54
CA VAL A 81 -20.79 6.36 -12.00
C VAL A 81 -20.45 7.04 -10.68
N LYS A 82 -20.65 8.37 -10.61
CA LYS A 82 -20.40 9.13 -9.38
C LYS A 82 -21.41 8.73 -8.29
N LEU A 83 -20.91 8.39 -7.10
CA LEU A 83 -21.75 8.15 -5.94
C LEU A 83 -22.11 9.50 -5.28
N GLY A 84 -23.38 9.67 -4.92
CA GLY A 84 -23.89 10.87 -4.25
C GLY A 84 -23.48 10.94 -2.78
N GLU A 85 -23.43 12.15 -2.22
CA GLU A 85 -23.27 12.33 -0.77
C GLU A 85 -24.53 11.81 -0.05
N GLY A 86 -24.35 10.99 1.00
CA GLY A 86 -25.42 10.27 1.68
C GLY A 86 -25.64 8.83 1.18
N ASP A 87 -24.96 8.41 0.11
CA ASP A 87 -24.87 6.99 -0.24
C ASP A 87 -24.03 6.23 0.80
N ARG A 88 -24.53 5.10 1.29
CA ARG A 88 -23.88 4.32 2.37
C ARG A 88 -22.49 3.83 1.98
N VAL A 89 -22.29 3.49 0.70
CA VAL A 89 -21.01 3.01 0.17
C VAL A 89 -20.04 4.17 0.01
N HIS A 90 -20.51 5.30 -0.51
CA HIS A 90 -19.75 6.55 -0.57
C HIS A 90 -19.20 6.93 0.80
N ASP A 91 -20.08 7.01 1.81
CA ASP A 91 -19.71 7.47 3.15
C ASP A 91 -18.76 6.50 3.84
N LEU A 92 -18.96 5.19 3.67
CA LEU A 92 -18.06 4.17 4.18
C LEU A 92 -16.65 4.29 3.59
N ILE A 93 -16.54 4.40 2.26
CA ILE A 93 -15.23 4.51 1.58
C ILE A 93 -14.56 5.82 1.97
N LYS A 94 -15.30 6.94 1.98
CA LYS A 94 -14.80 8.26 2.40
C LYS A 94 -14.27 8.21 3.83
N GLN A 95 -15.05 7.67 4.77
CA GLN A 95 -14.66 7.56 6.17
C GLN A 95 -13.44 6.64 6.34
N ARG A 96 -13.45 5.45 5.73
CA ARG A 96 -12.33 4.50 5.83
C ARG A 96 -11.05 5.11 5.29
N PHE A 97 -11.11 5.74 4.12
CA PHE A 97 -9.98 6.43 3.52
C PHE A 97 -9.45 7.51 4.47
N LEU A 98 -10.28 8.45 4.93
CA LEU A 98 -9.82 9.53 5.82
C LEU A 98 -9.26 9.02 7.16
N VAL A 99 -9.89 8.01 7.78
CA VAL A 99 -9.41 7.42 9.05
C VAL A 99 -8.07 6.73 8.86
N SER A 100 -7.88 5.98 7.77
CA SER A 100 -6.62 5.30 7.47
C SER A 100 -5.44 6.24 7.24
N LEU A 101 -5.72 7.52 6.92
CA LEU A 101 -4.69 8.58 6.84
C LEU A 101 -4.26 9.11 8.21
N GLY A 102 -5.01 8.82 9.28
CA GLY A 102 -4.78 9.35 10.61
C GLY A 102 -4.83 10.89 10.63
N LEU A 103 -3.81 11.54 11.20
CA LEU A 103 -3.72 13.00 11.28
C LEU A 103 -3.80 13.71 9.91
N LEU A 104 -3.37 13.04 8.83
CA LEU A 104 -3.46 13.60 7.48
C LEU A 104 -4.89 13.67 6.96
N GLY A 105 -5.79 12.83 7.48
CA GLY A 105 -7.19 12.83 7.08
C GLY A 105 -7.86 14.19 7.27
N ALA A 106 -7.46 14.95 8.30
CA ALA A 106 -7.99 16.30 8.56
C ALA A 106 -7.60 17.34 7.48
N HIS A 107 -6.55 17.07 6.72
CA HIS A 107 -6.06 17.96 5.65
C HIS A 107 -6.42 17.46 4.26
N VAL A 108 -7.13 16.34 4.14
CA VAL A 108 -7.53 15.74 2.87
C VAL A 108 -9.00 15.99 2.62
N THR A 109 -9.32 16.47 1.42
CA THR A 109 -10.70 16.69 1.00
C THR A 109 -11.04 15.73 -0.13
N VAL A 110 -11.87 14.73 0.15
CA VAL A 110 -12.42 13.83 -0.87
C VAL A 110 -13.44 14.61 -1.70
N THR A 111 -13.19 14.71 -3.01
CA THR A 111 -13.99 15.50 -3.95
C THR A 111 -15.02 14.64 -4.69
N ALA A 112 -14.67 13.39 -5.01
CA ALA A 112 -15.60 12.45 -5.64
C ALA A 112 -15.20 11.00 -5.36
N ILE A 113 -16.19 10.14 -5.25
CA ILE A 113 -16.03 8.69 -5.30
C ILE A 113 -16.87 8.18 -6.46
N ASN A 114 -16.24 7.53 -7.43
CA ASN A 114 -16.91 6.99 -8.60
C ASN A 114 -16.84 5.46 -8.56
N ARG A 115 -17.97 4.80 -8.77
CA ARG A 115 -18.06 3.35 -8.88
C ARG A 115 -17.83 2.92 -10.34
N ASN A 116 -17.07 1.86 -10.55
CA ASN A 116 -17.01 1.20 -11.83
C ASN A 116 -18.32 0.46 -12.10
N SER A 117 -19.05 0.86 -13.14
CA SER A 117 -20.34 0.26 -13.49
C SER A 117 -20.19 -1.14 -14.09
N HIS A 118 -19.03 -1.45 -14.67
CA HIS A 118 -18.80 -2.64 -15.48
C HIS A 118 -19.85 -2.85 -16.59
N SER A 119 -20.59 -1.82 -17.02
CA SER A 119 -21.79 -1.98 -17.87
C SER A 119 -21.48 -2.39 -19.31
N GLY A 120 -20.30 -2.06 -19.84
CA GLY A 120 -19.89 -2.47 -21.18
C GLY A 120 -19.58 -3.97 -21.28
N PHE A 121 -19.66 -4.55 -22.49
CA PHE A 121 -19.40 -5.98 -22.75
C PHE A 121 -18.07 -6.47 -22.17
N THR A 122 -16.98 -5.71 -22.37
CA THR A 122 -15.65 -6.05 -21.84
C THR A 122 -15.58 -5.89 -20.31
N GLY A 123 -16.32 -4.93 -19.75
CA GLY A 123 -16.47 -4.74 -18.30
C GLY A 123 -17.18 -5.92 -17.64
N GLN A 124 -18.28 -6.38 -18.23
CA GLN A 124 -19.01 -7.57 -17.79
C GLN A 124 -18.16 -8.84 -17.92
N ALA A 125 -17.45 -9.00 -19.03
CA ALA A 125 -16.55 -10.15 -19.22
C ALA A 125 -15.45 -10.19 -18.15
N ARG A 126 -14.84 -9.05 -17.81
CA ARG A 126 -13.85 -8.97 -16.71
C ARG A 126 -14.46 -9.27 -15.34
N LEU A 127 -15.66 -8.75 -15.06
CA LEU A 127 -16.37 -9.05 -13.82
C LEU A 127 -16.72 -10.54 -13.72
N HIS A 128 -17.14 -11.15 -14.82
CA HIS A 128 -17.43 -12.59 -14.89
C HIS A 128 -16.15 -13.42 -14.70
N ALA A 129 -15.06 -13.10 -15.39
CA ALA A 129 -13.77 -13.75 -15.19
C ALA A 129 -13.31 -13.67 -13.73
N PHE A 130 -13.40 -12.50 -13.10
CA PHE A 130 -13.09 -12.34 -11.68
C PHE A 130 -13.93 -13.27 -10.80
N ARG A 131 -15.24 -13.42 -11.07
CA ARG A 131 -16.13 -14.33 -10.32
C ARG A 131 -15.75 -15.81 -10.51
N VAL A 132 -15.38 -16.21 -11.73
CA VAL A 132 -14.93 -17.57 -12.02
C VAL A 132 -13.65 -17.89 -11.24
N TYR A 133 -12.66 -16.99 -11.27
CA TYR A 133 -11.41 -17.18 -10.52
C TYR A 133 -11.62 -17.07 -9.01
N LEU A 134 -12.52 -16.21 -8.55
CA LEU A 134 -12.91 -16.14 -7.13
C LEU A 134 -13.37 -17.52 -6.65
N LYS A 135 -14.27 -18.16 -7.40
CA LYS A 135 -14.79 -19.47 -7.03
C LYS A 135 -13.72 -20.56 -7.10
N ALA A 136 -12.90 -20.56 -8.15
CA ALA A 136 -11.81 -21.53 -8.29
C ALA A 136 -10.79 -21.45 -7.14
N VAL A 137 -10.42 -20.24 -6.71
CA VAL A 137 -9.49 -20.05 -5.57
C VAL A 137 -10.17 -20.38 -4.25
N GLU A 138 -11.46 -20.08 -4.09
CA GLU A 138 -12.23 -20.49 -2.91
C GLU A 138 -12.19 -22.01 -2.73
N ASP A 139 -12.46 -22.76 -3.81
CA ASP A 139 -12.47 -24.23 -3.79
C ASP A 139 -11.06 -24.78 -3.56
N LYS A 140 -10.02 -24.19 -4.19
CA LYS A 140 -8.60 -24.55 -3.98
C LYS A 140 -8.14 -24.33 -2.53
N CYS A 141 -8.60 -23.26 -1.87
CA CYS A 141 -8.12 -22.82 -0.56
C CYS A 141 -9.00 -23.27 0.61
N GLY A 142 -9.81 -24.33 0.44
CA GLY A 142 -10.61 -24.90 1.53
C GLY A 142 -11.83 -24.05 1.90
N GLY A 143 -12.44 -23.39 0.93
CA GLY A 143 -13.67 -22.60 1.09
C GLY A 143 -13.45 -21.11 1.39
N ASN A 144 -12.23 -20.59 1.22
CA ASN A 144 -11.96 -19.17 1.43
C ASN A 144 -10.92 -18.63 0.44
N ALA A 145 -11.36 -17.78 -0.49
CA ALA A 145 -10.48 -17.17 -1.48
C ALA A 145 -9.61 -16.01 -0.94
N ASN A 146 -9.73 -15.68 0.36
CA ASN A 146 -9.00 -14.59 1.01
C ASN A 146 -9.15 -13.26 0.25
N VAL A 147 -10.39 -12.86 0.01
CA VAL A 147 -10.70 -11.62 -0.72
C VAL A 147 -10.45 -10.41 0.17
N LYS A 148 -9.69 -9.45 -0.35
CA LYS A 148 -9.36 -8.18 0.32
C LYS A 148 -9.66 -6.99 -0.57
N TYR A 149 -9.67 -5.82 0.06
CA TYR A 149 -9.59 -4.56 -0.65
C TYR A 149 -8.15 -4.06 -0.65
N GLY A 150 -7.72 -3.47 -1.76
CA GLY A 150 -6.39 -2.88 -1.89
C GLY A 150 -6.41 -1.58 -2.68
N TRP A 151 -5.60 -0.62 -2.24
CA TRP A 151 -5.35 0.64 -2.90
C TRP A 151 -4.29 0.49 -3.97
N TYR A 152 -4.63 0.87 -5.19
CA TYR A 152 -3.71 0.97 -6.31
C TYR A 152 -3.42 2.45 -6.62
N SER A 153 -2.13 2.76 -6.86
CA SER A 153 -1.64 4.11 -7.12
C SER A 153 -1.38 4.30 -8.61
N PRO A 154 -2.31 4.93 -9.36
CA PRO A 154 -2.08 5.22 -10.75
C PRO A 154 -1.04 6.35 -10.90
N SER A 155 -0.26 6.29 -11.96
CA SER A 155 0.70 7.30 -12.38
C SER A 155 0.04 8.55 -12.98
N SER A 156 -1.19 8.40 -13.47
CA SER A 156 -1.96 9.47 -14.09
C SER A 156 -3.45 9.14 -14.13
N LYS A 157 -4.28 10.16 -14.32
CA LYS A 157 -5.72 10.00 -14.61
C LYS A 157 -5.98 9.16 -15.86
N ALA A 158 -5.14 9.31 -16.90
CA ALA A 158 -5.27 8.54 -18.14
C ALA A 158 -5.02 7.04 -17.94
N GLU A 159 -4.16 6.66 -17.00
CA GLU A 159 -3.95 5.26 -16.63
C GLU A 159 -5.22 4.64 -16.03
N ILE A 160 -5.96 5.39 -15.21
CA ILE A 160 -7.24 4.94 -14.67
C ILE A 160 -8.21 4.63 -15.80
N SER A 161 -8.39 5.54 -16.76
CA SER A 161 -9.27 5.31 -17.90
C SER A 161 -8.85 4.08 -18.71
N LYS A 162 -7.54 3.86 -18.89
CA LYS A 162 -7.02 2.63 -19.54
C LYS A 162 -7.33 1.37 -18.73
N ILE A 163 -7.16 1.39 -17.40
CA ILE A 163 -7.46 0.26 -16.53
C ILE A 163 -8.96 -0.07 -16.57
N ILE A 164 -9.83 0.94 -16.48
CA ILE A 164 -11.28 0.76 -16.52
C ILE A 164 -11.73 0.21 -17.87
N GLY A 165 -11.17 0.70 -18.99
CA GLY A 165 -11.53 0.27 -20.34
C GLY A 165 -10.95 -1.08 -20.75
N HIS A 166 -9.68 -1.32 -20.44
CA HIS A 166 -8.89 -2.43 -21.00
C HIS A 166 -8.34 -3.42 -19.96
N GLY A 167 -8.48 -3.13 -18.66
CA GLY A 167 -7.86 -3.90 -17.59
C GLY A 167 -6.43 -3.43 -17.28
N PHE A 168 -5.77 -4.10 -16.34
CA PHE A 168 -4.38 -3.83 -16.00
C PHE A 168 -3.48 -4.23 -17.18
N GLY A 169 -2.64 -3.29 -17.61
CA GLY A 169 -1.67 -3.48 -18.68
C GLY A 169 -0.25 -3.68 -18.16
N HIS A 170 0.72 -3.73 -19.09
CA HIS A 170 2.14 -3.83 -18.74
C HIS A 170 2.56 -2.62 -17.88
N CYS A 171 2.85 -2.86 -16.60
CA CYS A 171 3.28 -1.83 -15.67
C CYS A 171 4.78 -1.56 -15.86
N GLU A 172 5.13 -0.40 -16.41
CA GLU A 172 6.52 0.02 -16.61
C GLU A 172 7.15 0.68 -15.36
N LYS A 173 6.36 0.98 -14.31
CA LYS A 173 6.83 1.80 -13.17
C LYS A 173 7.14 1.03 -11.88
N ILE A 174 8.41 1.21 -11.50
CA ILE A 174 9.05 1.46 -10.20
C ILE A 174 8.94 0.37 -9.12
N ASN A 175 10.14 -0.14 -8.77
CA ASN A 175 10.44 -1.07 -7.70
C ASN A 175 9.86 -2.48 -7.92
N ARG A 176 10.42 -3.16 -8.93
CA ARG A 176 10.45 -4.64 -9.08
C ARG A 176 11.23 -5.31 -7.93
N VAL A 177 11.08 -4.81 -6.71
CA VAL A 177 11.78 -5.30 -5.54
C VAL A 177 11.21 -6.65 -5.14
N TYR A 178 9.93 -6.91 -5.43
CA TYR A 178 9.22 -8.14 -5.08
C TYR A 178 8.62 -8.83 -6.32
N GLY A 179 9.26 -8.67 -7.48
CA GLY A 179 8.82 -9.31 -8.72
C GLY A 179 8.00 -8.42 -9.65
N ARG A 180 7.48 -9.03 -10.71
CA ARG A 180 6.69 -8.42 -11.77
C ARG A 180 5.21 -8.68 -11.51
N GLY A 181 4.48 -7.61 -11.27
CA GLY A 181 3.06 -7.67 -10.95
C GLY A 181 2.50 -6.30 -10.62
N VAL A 182 1.23 -6.29 -10.21
CA VAL A 182 0.54 -5.11 -9.70
C VAL A 182 0.69 -5.08 -8.19
N TYR A 183 1.12 -3.93 -7.67
CA TYR A 183 1.31 -3.70 -6.25
C TYR A 183 0.13 -2.92 -5.70
N LEU A 184 -0.50 -3.43 -4.64
CA LEU A 184 -1.58 -2.75 -3.93
C LEU A 184 -1.23 -2.62 -2.45
N ALA A 185 -1.58 -1.49 -1.84
CA ALA A 185 -1.53 -1.36 -0.39
C ALA A 185 -2.84 -1.89 0.23
N PRO A 186 -2.81 -2.52 1.40
CA PRO A 186 -4.00 -2.90 2.16
C PRO A 186 -4.94 -1.71 2.42
N ASP A 187 -6.23 -2.00 2.56
CA ASP A 187 -7.29 -0.99 2.74
C ASP A 187 -7.09 -0.09 3.97
N ASP A 188 -6.41 -0.58 5.00
CA ASP A 188 -6.11 0.13 6.24
C ASP A 188 -4.77 0.89 6.24
N SER A 189 -3.97 0.80 5.16
CA SER A 189 -2.65 1.42 5.07
C SER A 189 -2.36 2.07 3.71
N PRO A 190 -3.17 3.03 3.23
CA PRO A 190 -2.96 3.70 1.93
C PRO A 190 -1.77 4.65 1.89
N LEU A 191 -1.07 4.92 3.00
CA LEU A 191 -0.08 5.99 3.08
C LEU A 191 1.06 5.83 2.06
N GLU A 192 1.56 4.60 1.87
CA GLU A 192 2.63 4.32 0.89
C GLU A 192 2.17 4.59 -0.55
N CYS A 193 0.87 4.46 -0.84
CA CYS A 193 0.29 4.75 -2.16
C CYS A 193 0.35 6.24 -2.51
N LEU A 194 0.25 7.12 -1.51
CA LEU A 194 0.10 8.56 -1.75
C LEU A 194 1.39 9.26 -2.16
N GLU A 195 2.54 8.69 -1.83
CA GLU A 195 3.85 9.29 -2.13
C GLU A 195 4.09 9.45 -3.64
N ASN A 196 3.48 8.57 -4.44
CA ASN A 196 3.74 8.46 -5.87
C ASN A 196 2.62 9.03 -6.75
N LEU A 197 1.56 9.59 -6.14
CA LEU A 197 0.45 10.16 -6.91
C LEU A 197 0.83 11.50 -7.54
N SER A 198 0.51 11.63 -8.82
CA SER A 198 0.52 12.90 -9.54
C SER A 198 -0.82 13.62 -9.35
N GLU A 199 -0.77 14.96 -9.43
CA GLU A 199 -1.97 15.79 -9.53
C GLU A 199 -2.38 15.89 -11.00
N ASP A 200 -3.69 15.89 -11.27
CA ASP A 200 -4.23 16.21 -12.57
C ASP A 200 -4.31 17.73 -12.81
N GLU A 201 -4.80 18.13 -13.97
CA GLU A 201 -4.94 19.56 -14.36
C GLU A 201 -5.85 20.35 -13.40
N ASP A 202 -6.78 19.68 -12.72
CA ASP A 202 -7.67 20.28 -11.73
C ASP A 202 -7.01 20.33 -10.33
N GLY A 203 -5.79 19.83 -10.17
CA GLY A 203 -5.11 19.69 -8.87
C GLY A 203 -5.69 18.56 -8.01
N LEU A 204 -6.34 17.56 -8.63
CA LEU A 204 -6.87 16.38 -7.96
C LEU A 204 -5.88 15.22 -8.05
N ARG A 205 -5.82 14.43 -6.98
CA ARG A 205 -5.14 13.14 -6.96
C ARG A 205 -6.19 12.05 -7.01
N HIS A 206 -5.85 10.93 -7.64
CA HIS A 206 -6.78 9.83 -7.86
C HIS A 206 -6.18 8.51 -7.36
N LEU A 207 -6.99 7.75 -6.61
CA LEU A 207 -6.68 6.38 -6.19
C LEU A 207 -7.71 5.42 -6.74
N LEU A 208 -7.27 4.19 -6.98
CA LEU A 208 -8.16 3.10 -7.37
C LEU A 208 -8.28 2.12 -6.20
N LEU A 209 -9.50 1.87 -5.75
CA LEU A 209 -9.81 0.84 -4.78
C LEU A 209 -10.25 -0.42 -5.53
N CYS A 210 -9.48 -1.49 -5.35
CA CYS A 210 -9.69 -2.76 -6.01
C CYS A 210 -10.12 -3.82 -5.03
N ARG A 211 -11.00 -4.73 -5.47
CA ARG A 211 -11.19 -6.02 -4.82
C ARG A 211 -10.14 -6.99 -5.35
N VAL A 212 -9.49 -7.72 -4.46
CA VAL A 212 -8.32 -8.56 -4.78
C VAL A 212 -8.52 -9.95 -4.20
N ILE A 213 -8.32 -10.98 -5.03
CA ILE A 213 -8.27 -12.38 -4.61
C ILE A 213 -6.82 -12.67 -4.22
N LEU A 214 -6.54 -12.84 -2.92
CA LEU A 214 -5.19 -13.17 -2.47
C LEU A 214 -4.93 -14.67 -2.38
N GLY A 215 -5.99 -15.49 -2.24
CA GLY A 215 -5.85 -16.94 -2.01
C GLY A 215 -4.89 -17.24 -0.87
N LYS A 216 -3.97 -18.17 -1.11
CA LYS A 216 -2.82 -18.44 -0.24
C LYS A 216 -1.61 -17.59 -0.68
N PRO A 217 -1.27 -16.52 0.06
CA PRO A 217 -0.15 -15.67 -0.31
C PRO A 217 1.20 -16.29 0.07
N GLU A 218 2.22 -16.07 -0.75
CA GLU A 218 3.62 -16.32 -0.41
C GLU A 218 4.31 -15.05 0.11
N VAL A 219 5.31 -15.21 0.98
CA VAL A 219 6.16 -14.09 1.38
C VAL A 219 7.20 -13.88 0.29
N VAL A 220 7.18 -12.70 -0.30
CA VAL A 220 8.17 -12.30 -1.30
C VAL A 220 9.23 -11.44 -0.63
N LEU A 221 10.50 -11.81 -0.80
CA LEU A 221 11.61 -11.03 -0.27
C LEU A 221 12.05 -9.94 -1.25
N PRO A 222 12.53 -8.79 -0.76
CA PRO A 222 13.21 -7.80 -1.58
C PRO A 222 14.37 -8.39 -2.38
N GLY A 223 14.49 -8.01 -3.66
CA GLY A 223 15.55 -8.44 -4.57
C GLY A 223 15.13 -9.51 -5.58
N ASN A 224 13.95 -10.10 -5.44
CA ASN A 224 13.43 -11.10 -6.37
C ASN A 224 12.67 -10.42 -7.54
N SER A 225 13.38 -9.72 -8.43
CA SER A 225 12.76 -8.85 -9.45
C SER A 225 12.15 -9.58 -10.64
N GLU A 226 12.54 -10.83 -10.86
CA GLU A 226 12.19 -11.58 -12.06
C GLU A 226 10.93 -12.43 -11.89
N GLN A 227 10.55 -12.80 -10.66
CA GLN A 227 9.34 -13.60 -10.44
C GLN A 227 8.09 -12.87 -10.94
N TYR A 228 7.29 -13.54 -11.78
CA TYR A 228 6.10 -12.95 -12.42
C TYR A 228 4.86 -13.85 -12.33
N HIS A 229 4.96 -14.92 -11.55
CA HIS A 229 3.94 -15.93 -11.24
C HIS A 229 4.23 -16.50 -9.83
N PRO A 230 3.29 -17.25 -9.23
CA PRO A 230 3.54 -17.90 -7.95
C PRO A 230 4.76 -18.82 -7.99
N SER A 231 5.53 -18.90 -6.91
CA SER A 231 6.74 -19.75 -6.86
C SER A 231 6.43 -21.25 -6.91
N SER A 232 5.22 -21.64 -6.53
CA SER A 232 4.69 -23.00 -6.63
C SER A 232 3.18 -22.97 -6.85
N GLN A 233 2.59 -24.12 -7.20
CA GLN A 233 1.13 -24.25 -7.38
C GLN A 233 0.35 -24.04 -6.07
N GLU A 234 1.01 -24.11 -4.92
CA GLU A 234 0.41 -23.91 -3.61
C GLU A 234 0.00 -22.44 -3.37
N PHE A 235 0.68 -21.50 -4.02
CA PHE A 235 0.48 -20.08 -3.82
C PHE A 235 -0.35 -19.43 -4.95
N ASP A 236 -0.98 -18.30 -4.63
CA ASP A 236 -1.82 -17.55 -5.56
C ASP A 236 -1.34 -16.11 -5.76
N SER A 237 -0.87 -15.46 -4.69
CA SER A 237 -0.40 -14.07 -4.70
C SER A 237 0.82 -13.89 -3.80
N GLY A 238 1.45 -12.71 -3.81
CA GLY A 238 2.58 -12.37 -2.95
C GLY A 238 2.25 -11.31 -1.89
N VAL A 239 2.94 -11.36 -0.76
CA VAL A 239 2.92 -10.33 0.29
C VAL A 239 4.33 -10.02 0.79
N ASP A 240 4.55 -8.82 1.32
CA ASP A 240 5.84 -8.48 1.96
C ASP A 240 6.04 -9.20 3.31
N ARG A 241 4.94 -9.58 3.98
CA ARG A 241 4.93 -10.32 5.24
C ARG A 241 3.57 -10.97 5.48
N LEU A 242 3.52 -12.10 6.19
CA LEU A 242 2.26 -12.83 6.45
C LEU A 242 1.33 -12.09 7.44
N PHE A 243 1.90 -11.47 8.47
CA PHE A 243 1.14 -10.80 9.51
C PHE A 243 1.15 -9.29 9.29
N ALA A 244 -0.04 -8.70 9.18
CA ALA A 244 -0.23 -7.28 8.83
C ALA A 244 0.59 -6.89 7.56
N PRO A 245 0.30 -7.53 6.41
CA PRO A 245 0.95 -7.20 5.13
C PRO A 245 0.82 -5.71 4.86
N LYS A 246 1.84 -5.11 4.27
CA LYS A 246 1.82 -3.72 3.80
C LYS A 246 1.71 -3.64 2.28
N LYS A 247 2.01 -4.75 1.60
CA LYS A 247 1.97 -4.84 0.13
C LYS A 247 1.33 -6.15 -0.26
N TYR A 248 0.36 -6.05 -1.16
CA TYR A 248 -0.16 -7.16 -1.95
C TYR A 248 0.51 -7.10 -3.32
N ILE A 249 0.99 -8.24 -3.78
CA ILE A 249 1.64 -8.40 -5.07
C ILE A 249 0.77 -9.38 -5.84
N VAL A 250 0.06 -8.88 -6.85
CA VAL A 250 -0.67 -9.75 -7.77
C VAL A 250 0.18 -9.91 -9.01
N TRP A 251 0.59 -11.15 -9.26
CA TRP A 251 1.47 -11.51 -10.36
C TRP A 251 0.93 -11.05 -11.71
N SER A 252 1.82 -10.71 -12.66
CA SER A 252 1.38 -10.26 -13.99
C SER A 252 0.53 -11.29 -14.73
N THR A 253 0.73 -12.57 -14.46
CA THR A 253 -0.08 -13.68 -14.99
C THR A 253 -1.52 -13.68 -14.46
N HIS A 254 -1.79 -13.00 -13.34
CA HIS A 254 -3.08 -13.03 -12.63
C HIS A 254 -3.74 -11.64 -12.53
N MET A 255 -3.06 -10.56 -12.95
CA MET A 255 -3.52 -9.18 -12.70
C MET A 255 -4.90 -8.83 -13.26
N ASN A 256 -5.35 -9.49 -14.34
CA ASN A 256 -6.65 -9.25 -14.96
C ASN A 256 -7.76 -10.21 -14.51
N THR A 257 -7.42 -11.21 -13.70
CA THR A 257 -8.36 -12.21 -13.18
C THR A 257 -8.52 -12.10 -11.66
N HIS A 258 -7.49 -11.65 -10.95
CA HIS A 258 -7.45 -11.57 -9.49
C HIS A 258 -7.63 -10.15 -8.95
N ILE A 259 -7.73 -9.14 -9.82
CA ILE A 259 -7.97 -7.74 -9.44
C ILE A 259 -9.22 -7.23 -10.14
N LEU A 260 -10.15 -6.70 -9.37
CA LEU A 260 -11.34 -6.03 -9.86
C LEU A 260 -11.31 -4.55 -9.44
N PRO A 261 -11.08 -3.61 -10.39
CA PRO A 261 -11.23 -2.18 -10.15
C PRO A 261 -12.68 -1.83 -9.81
N GLU A 262 -12.97 -1.39 -8.58
CA GLU A 262 -14.35 -1.19 -8.13
C GLU A 262 -14.69 0.30 -7.89
N TYR A 263 -13.76 1.08 -7.32
CA TYR A 263 -14.00 2.51 -7.06
C TYR A 263 -12.79 3.39 -7.39
N VAL A 264 -13.05 4.60 -7.87
CA VAL A 264 -12.06 5.66 -8.08
C VAL A 264 -12.32 6.78 -7.08
N ILE A 265 -11.33 7.08 -6.25
CA ILE A 265 -11.40 8.11 -5.21
C ILE A 265 -10.58 9.30 -5.68
N SER A 266 -11.24 10.44 -5.87
CA SER A 266 -10.62 11.71 -6.26
C SER A 266 -10.58 12.64 -5.06
N PHE A 267 -9.42 13.17 -4.73
CA PHE A 267 -9.23 14.00 -3.54
C PHE A 267 -8.17 15.09 -3.73
N ARG A 268 -8.24 16.12 -2.89
CA ARG A 268 -7.19 17.12 -2.72
C ARG A 268 -6.44 16.83 -1.43
N ALA A 269 -5.12 16.99 -1.48
CA ALA A 269 -4.24 16.88 -0.34
C ALA A 269 -3.16 17.97 -0.42
N PRO A 270 -2.53 18.36 0.70
CA PRO A 270 -1.45 19.34 0.68
C PRO A 270 -0.32 18.93 -0.26
N THR A 271 0.28 19.91 -0.94
CA THR A 271 1.39 19.72 -1.90
C THR A 271 2.63 19.13 -1.22
N CYS A 272 2.84 19.41 0.06
CA CYS A 272 3.91 18.86 0.89
C CYS A 272 3.61 17.45 1.46
N LEU A 273 2.69 16.67 0.86
CA LEU A 273 2.37 15.33 1.35
C LEU A 273 3.61 14.43 1.49
N LYS A 274 4.57 14.52 0.56
CA LYS A 274 5.86 13.81 0.66
C LYS A 274 6.66 14.21 1.90
N GLU A 275 6.61 15.47 2.29
CA GLU A 275 7.32 16.01 3.45
C GLU A 275 6.60 15.66 4.76
N PHE A 276 5.26 15.68 4.75
CA PHE A 276 4.39 15.18 5.82
C PHE A 276 4.52 13.66 6.05
N LEU A 277 4.72 12.88 4.98
CA LEU A 277 4.96 11.43 5.05
C LEU A 277 6.40 11.12 5.46
N LYS A 278 7.39 11.89 4.98
CA LYS A 278 8.79 11.80 5.45
C LYS A 278 8.96 12.20 6.92
N THR A 279 8.16 13.15 7.41
CA THR A 279 8.10 13.48 8.85
C THR A 279 7.40 12.41 9.70
N ARG A 280 6.94 11.31 9.07
CA ARG A 280 6.36 10.12 9.71
C ARG A 280 7.26 8.89 9.74
N GLU A 281 8.52 8.95 9.29
CA GLU A 281 9.50 8.49 10.26
C GLU A 281 9.42 9.55 11.34
N PRO A 282 8.93 9.24 12.56
CA PRO A 282 9.39 10.07 13.62
C PRO A 282 10.89 9.79 13.63
N ILE A 283 11.67 10.69 13.03
CA ILE A 283 12.80 11.22 13.75
C ILE A 283 12.15 11.75 15.04
N ARG A 284 11.86 10.84 15.97
CA ARG A 284 11.74 11.14 17.38
C ARG A 284 13.13 11.68 17.61
N LYS A 285 13.30 12.99 17.45
CA LYS A 285 14.43 13.72 18.00
C LYS A 285 14.56 13.13 19.40
N PRO A 286 15.65 12.40 19.71
CA PRO A 286 15.75 11.72 20.98
C PRO A 286 15.40 12.73 22.06
N THR A 287 14.33 12.47 22.80
CA THR A 287 13.89 13.32 23.93
C THR A 287 14.83 13.14 25.13
N SER A 288 16.11 12.85 24.86
CA SER A 288 17.14 12.48 25.81
C SER A 288 18.31 13.45 25.67
N PRO A 289 18.85 13.96 26.78
CA PRO A 289 20.14 14.63 26.78
C PRO A 289 21.20 13.71 26.14
N TRP A 290 21.99 14.28 25.24
CA TRP A 290 22.95 13.58 24.39
C TRP A 290 24.27 13.39 25.14
N MET A 291 24.84 12.18 25.08
CA MET A 291 26.16 11.89 25.66
C MET A 291 27.21 11.87 24.53
N PRO A 292 28.31 12.64 24.64
CA PRO A 292 29.41 12.58 23.68
C PRO A 292 30.02 11.17 23.59
N ILE A 293 30.42 10.71 22.39
CA ILE A 293 31.10 9.40 22.26
C ILE A 293 32.31 9.26 23.19
N PRO A 294 33.19 10.26 23.35
CA PRO A 294 34.32 10.13 24.28
C PRO A 294 33.87 9.80 25.71
N THR A 295 32.77 10.41 26.16
CA THR A 295 32.14 10.10 27.46
C THR A 295 31.58 8.68 27.48
N LEU A 296 30.93 8.23 26.40
CA LEU A 296 30.44 6.86 26.29
C LEU A 296 31.60 5.84 26.35
N ILE A 297 32.70 6.08 25.63
CA ILE A 297 33.90 5.23 25.64
C ILE A 297 34.49 5.16 27.07
N SER A 298 34.56 6.30 27.77
CA SER A 298 35.04 6.36 29.16
C SER A 298 34.16 5.59 30.15
N VAL A 299 32.84 5.54 29.91
CA VAL A 299 31.95 4.72 30.75
C VAL A 299 32.07 3.24 30.37
N LEU A 300 32.09 2.92 29.08
CA LEU A 300 32.23 1.55 28.58
C LEU A 300 33.53 0.91 29.03
N SER A 301 34.62 1.66 29.20
CA SER A 301 35.89 1.12 29.67
C SER A 301 35.86 0.56 31.09
N LYS A 302 34.80 0.86 31.86
CA LYS A 302 34.55 0.28 33.18
C LYS A 302 33.84 -1.07 33.11
N PHE A 303 33.27 -1.43 31.96
CA PHE A 303 32.42 -2.62 31.79
C PHE A 303 32.93 -3.59 30.72
N LEU A 304 33.79 -3.13 29.80
CA LEU A 304 34.32 -3.95 28.70
C LEU A 304 35.82 -4.21 28.85
N PRO A 305 36.31 -5.38 28.37
CA PRO A 305 37.74 -5.67 28.31
C PRO A 305 38.52 -4.67 27.44
N GLN A 306 39.79 -4.42 27.79
CA GLN A 306 40.67 -3.49 27.07
C GLN A 306 40.75 -3.72 25.55
N PRO A 307 40.82 -4.96 25.02
CA PRO A 307 40.83 -5.19 23.58
C PRO A 307 39.56 -4.69 22.87
N SER A 308 38.40 -4.82 23.53
CA SER A 308 37.11 -4.35 23.00
C SER A 308 37.05 -2.82 22.97
N ILE A 309 37.57 -2.16 24.01
CA ILE A 309 37.64 -0.70 24.09
C ILE A 309 38.62 -0.13 23.08
N ALA A 310 39.78 -0.75 22.90
CA ALA A 310 40.75 -0.37 21.88
C ALA A 310 40.12 -0.42 20.47
N LEU A 311 39.30 -1.44 20.20
CA LEU A 311 38.56 -1.55 18.94
C LEU A 311 37.55 -0.42 18.76
N ILE A 312 36.79 -0.08 19.80
CA ILE A 312 35.84 1.05 19.78
C ILE A 312 36.57 2.39 19.55
N ILE A 313 37.72 2.62 20.21
CA ILE A 313 38.54 3.82 20.03
C ILE A 313 39.06 3.90 18.59
N LYS A 314 39.50 2.77 18.02
CA LYS A 314 39.94 2.68 16.62
C LYS A 314 38.83 3.09 15.65
N TYR A 315 37.61 2.58 15.83
CA TYR A 315 36.49 2.97 14.98
C TYR A 315 36.10 4.45 15.17
N HIS A 316 36.13 4.97 16.40
CA HIS A 316 35.87 6.38 16.65
C HIS A 316 36.90 7.29 15.97
N LYS A 317 38.19 6.91 15.96
CA LYS A 317 39.24 7.62 15.22
C LYS A 317 38.99 7.56 13.72
N ALA A 318 38.65 6.39 13.17
CA ALA A 318 38.33 6.24 11.74
C ALA A 318 37.15 7.12 11.32
N HIS A 319 36.13 7.28 12.17
CA HIS A 319 35.01 8.19 11.91
C HIS A 319 35.42 9.66 11.95
N ARG A 320 36.27 10.06 12.91
CA ARG A 320 36.82 11.44 12.96
C ARG A 320 37.65 11.77 11.72
N GLU A 321 38.30 10.75 11.15
CA GLU A 321 39.04 10.84 9.89
C GLU A 321 38.14 10.63 8.65
N THR A 322 36.80 10.62 8.80
CA THR A 322 35.79 10.42 7.73
C THR A 322 35.91 9.12 6.93
N LYS A 323 36.68 8.14 7.42
CA LYS A 323 36.89 6.84 6.75
C LYS A 323 35.71 5.89 6.88
N ILE A 324 34.87 6.09 7.89
CA ILE A 324 33.64 5.32 8.10
C ILE A 324 32.48 6.26 8.40
N SER A 325 31.29 5.84 7.98
CA SER A 325 30.07 6.59 8.26
C SER A 325 29.70 6.54 9.75
N ARG A 326 28.89 7.51 10.16
CA ARG A 326 28.33 7.59 11.51
C ARG A 326 27.52 6.35 11.89
N SER A 327 26.68 5.86 10.98
CA SER A 327 25.86 4.67 11.18
C SER A 327 26.73 3.44 11.38
N GLU A 328 27.80 3.32 10.60
CA GLU A 328 28.73 2.21 10.73
C GLU A 328 29.47 2.24 12.07
N LEU A 329 29.96 3.41 12.53
CA LEU A 329 30.53 3.52 13.88
C LEU A 329 29.56 3.04 14.97
N ILE A 330 28.30 3.46 14.89
CA ILE A 330 27.25 3.07 15.86
C ILE A 330 27.03 1.55 15.83
N GLN A 331 26.94 0.96 14.63
CA GLN A 331 26.75 -0.48 14.48
C GLN A 331 27.91 -1.27 15.07
N ARG A 332 29.16 -0.85 14.83
CA ARG A 332 30.35 -1.48 15.43
C ARG A 332 30.33 -1.38 16.96
N ILE A 333 29.97 -0.23 17.52
CA ILE A 333 29.85 -0.06 18.99
C ILE A 333 28.78 -0.99 19.56
N ARG A 334 27.62 -1.13 18.88
CA ARG A 334 26.55 -2.04 19.30
C ARG A 334 26.98 -3.51 19.27
N GLN A 335 27.71 -3.92 18.23
CA GLN A 335 28.25 -5.28 18.11
C GLN A 335 29.24 -5.61 19.22
N ILE A 336 30.04 -4.64 19.67
CA ILE A 336 31.08 -4.86 20.69
C ILE A 336 30.51 -4.77 22.10
N ALA A 337 29.69 -3.76 22.39
CA ALA A 337 29.19 -3.49 23.74
C ALA A 337 27.87 -4.21 24.06
N GLY A 338 27.06 -4.52 23.04
CA GLY A 338 25.71 -5.04 23.19
C GLY A 338 24.69 -3.97 23.60
N ASP A 339 23.47 -4.10 23.06
CA ASP A 339 22.42 -3.09 23.24
C ASP A 339 21.91 -2.98 24.68
N LYS A 340 21.92 -4.08 25.44
CA LYS A 340 21.50 -4.10 26.86
C LYS A 340 22.41 -3.24 27.73
N LEU A 341 23.72 -3.32 27.53
CA LEU A 341 24.69 -2.53 28.28
C LEU A 341 24.61 -1.04 27.90
N LEU A 342 24.51 -0.74 26.60
CA LEU A 342 24.35 0.62 26.10
C LEU A 342 23.09 1.29 26.66
N ALA A 343 21.96 0.57 26.68
CA ALA A 343 20.71 1.05 27.26
C ALA A 343 20.85 1.39 28.74
N THR A 344 21.54 0.53 29.50
CA THR A 344 21.77 0.69 30.95
C THR A 344 22.63 1.93 31.24
N ILE A 345 23.73 2.11 30.50
CA ILE A 345 24.61 3.27 30.63
C ILE A 345 23.87 4.56 30.31
N ILE A 346 23.15 4.62 29.18
CA ILE A 346 22.38 5.79 28.77
C ILE A 346 21.28 6.13 29.80
N LYS A 347 20.58 5.12 30.33
CA LYS A 347 19.55 5.31 31.37
C LYS A 347 20.16 5.89 32.66
N SER A 348 21.32 5.39 33.08
CA SER A 348 22.02 5.92 34.27
C SER A 348 22.54 7.35 34.08
N PHE A 349 22.97 7.70 32.87
CA PHE A 349 23.39 9.07 32.52
C PHE A 349 22.21 10.06 32.62
N ARG A 350 21.01 9.66 32.20
CA ARG A 350 19.79 10.48 32.36
C ARG A 350 19.46 10.77 33.83
N ILE A 351 19.54 9.76 34.69
CA ILE A 351 19.22 9.90 36.12
C ILE A 351 20.20 10.87 36.80
N LYS A 352 21.46 10.89 36.37
CA LYS A 352 22.47 11.84 36.89
C LYS A 352 22.26 13.27 36.40
N GLN A 353 21.73 13.46 35.19
CA GLN A 353 21.42 14.80 34.66
C GLN A 353 20.13 15.41 35.22
N LEU A 354 19.19 14.59 35.73
CA LEU A 354 17.91 15.04 36.30
C LEU A 354 17.98 15.32 37.81
N LYS A 355 19.09 15.04 38.48
CA LYS A 355 19.32 15.42 39.88
C LYS A 355 20.25 16.63 39.92
N PRO A 356 19.80 17.82 40.36
CA PRO A 356 20.74 18.84 40.79
C PRO A 356 21.50 18.27 41.98
N SER A 357 22.82 18.22 41.88
CA SER A 357 23.69 17.96 43.03
C SER A 357 23.50 19.08 44.04
N GLN A 358 22.63 18.89 45.03
CA GLN A 358 22.74 19.59 46.30
C GLN A 358 23.96 19.00 47.02
N GLY A 359 24.93 19.87 47.25
CA GLY A 359 26.28 19.52 47.64
C GLY A 359 26.44 19.18 49.12
N VAL A 360 27.65 18.72 49.43
CA VAL A 360 28.31 19.01 50.70
C VAL A 360 29.69 19.54 50.34
N SER A 361 29.93 20.80 50.71
CA SER A 361 31.23 21.45 50.66
C SER A 361 32.11 20.90 51.77
N GLN A 362 33.33 20.51 51.44
CA GLN A 362 34.50 20.83 52.27
C GLN A 362 35.77 20.80 51.41
N ASP A 363 36.28 22.02 51.20
CA ASP A 363 37.67 22.48 51.25
C ASP A 363 38.82 21.71 50.56
N GLY A 364 39.68 22.47 49.86
CA GLY A 364 41.04 22.05 49.51
C GLY A 364 41.45 22.08 48.03
N GLY A 365 41.74 23.27 47.49
CA GLY A 365 42.96 23.51 46.70
C GLY A 365 43.06 23.14 45.20
N ARG A 366 43.27 24.20 44.39
CA ARG A 366 44.18 24.30 43.22
C ARG A 366 43.86 23.52 41.93
N ASN A 367 43.30 24.23 40.95
CA ASN A 367 43.99 24.70 39.72
C ASN A 367 42.99 24.84 38.57
N ALA A 368 42.69 26.09 38.21
CA ALA A 368 42.02 26.43 36.98
C ALA A 368 42.97 26.15 35.80
N MET A 369 42.62 25.18 34.95
CA MET A 369 43.19 25.08 33.61
C MET A 369 42.16 25.62 32.62
N GLU A 370 42.34 26.90 32.35
CA GLU A 370 41.67 27.67 31.30
C GLU A 370 42.06 27.08 29.93
N TYR A 371 41.14 26.37 29.27
CA TYR A 371 41.32 26.04 27.86
C TYR A 371 40.85 27.22 27.02
N LYS A 372 41.84 28.02 26.58
CA LYS A 372 41.71 29.05 25.56
C LYS A 372 41.16 28.45 24.26
N ASN A 373 40.02 28.96 23.83
CA ASN A 373 39.54 28.84 22.45
C ASN A 373 40.37 29.80 21.58
N ASN A 374 41.00 29.29 20.52
CA ASN A 374 41.34 30.12 19.38
C ASN A 374 41.28 29.30 18.08
N ALA A 375 40.42 29.78 17.17
CA ALA A 375 40.33 29.66 15.70
C ALA A 375 40.75 28.33 15.02
N GLY A 376 40.00 27.73 14.09
CA GLY A 376 38.82 28.13 13.33
C GLY A 376 38.58 27.05 12.26
N GLY A 377 37.32 26.73 11.98
CA GLY A 377 36.96 25.70 11.00
C GLY A 377 35.69 24.96 11.40
N LEU A 378 34.57 25.46 10.88
CA LEU A 378 33.25 24.85 10.73
C LEU A 378 33.13 23.37 11.15
N ASP A 379 32.60 23.13 12.36
CA ASP A 379 31.54 22.14 12.60
C ASP A 379 31.14 22.15 14.08
N GLY A 380 29.85 22.40 14.32
CA GLY A 380 29.25 22.40 15.65
C GLY A 380 29.29 21.03 16.33
N PRO A 381 29.00 20.96 17.65
CA PRO A 381 29.13 19.72 18.43
C PRO A 381 28.31 18.56 17.84
N MET A 382 29.00 17.51 17.40
CA MET A 382 28.40 16.31 16.78
C MET A 382 27.64 15.44 17.81
N LEU A 383 26.30 15.38 17.67
CA LEU A 383 25.36 14.79 18.64
C LEU A 383 24.92 13.34 18.29
N PHE A 384 25.20 12.35 19.16
CA PHE A 384 24.93 10.89 19.03
C PHE A 384 23.55 10.37 19.42
N GLY A 385 22.81 9.85 18.44
CA GLY A 385 21.47 9.29 18.61
C GLY A 385 21.54 7.77 18.56
N VAL A 386 21.08 7.12 19.62
CA VAL A 386 20.77 5.69 19.61
C VAL A 386 19.25 5.55 19.69
N ASN A 387 18.65 4.99 18.65
CA ASN A 387 17.23 4.65 18.63
C ASN A 387 17.04 3.27 19.29
N LEU A 388 16.39 3.25 20.46
CA LEU A 388 16.05 2.04 21.22
C LEU A 388 14.59 1.59 21.01
N LYS A 389 13.96 1.98 19.90
CA LYS A 389 12.59 1.56 19.55
C LYS A 389 12.48 0.83 18.20
N GLN A 390 13.58 0.25 17.72
CA GLN A 390 13.51 -0.98 16.93
C GLN A 390 13.88 -2.13 17.88
N ILE A 391 12.87 -2.57 18.63
CA ILE A 391 12.76 -3.95 19.14
C ILE A 391 11.78 -4.63 18.22
#